data_AF-A0A4V1XSJ7-F1
#
_entry.id   AF-A0A4V1XSJ7-F1
#
_cell.length_a   1.000
_cell.length_b   1.000
_cell.length_c   1.000
_cell.angle_alpha   90.00
_cell.angle_beta   90.00
_cell.angle_gamma   90.00
#
_symmetry.space_group_name_H-M   'P 1'
#
loop_
_entity.id
_entity.type
_entity.pdbx_description
1 polymer ?
#
loop_
_entity_poly.entity_id
_entity_poly.type
_entity_poly.pdbx_seq_one_letter_code
_entity_poly.pdbx_strand_id
1 'polypeptide(L)'
;MWRLHESVQPQSAAAVSSTQTKESESTGPQDGGEPDTHPAHDVASPSSAGPYSGLADLPEYQMLMKRYPRLPTLLWGIATATDPPTGDDGSNPKQPKFPKLNNGIKKSKEPWTQEKGVQNAVQVLRETRNSPGDDSDAIREFCELVRLFKTRKEEEAAAPVFRKKFAKESADAIGELLRNEKSKAL
;
A
#
# COMPACT_ATOMS: atom_id res chain seq x y z
N MET A 1 -1.35 -35.92 38.96
CA MET A 1 -2.60 -35.81 39.73
C MET A 1 -2.60 -34.49 40.48
N TRP A 2 -3.31 -33.48 39.99
CA TRP A 2 -3.87 -32.38 40.80
C TRP A 2 -5.17 -31.92 40.12
N ARG A 3 -6.19 -31.68 40.96
CA ARG A 3 -7.61 -31.65 40.62
C ARG A 3 -8.11 -30.33 40.03
N LEU A 4 -9.17 -30.52 39.26
CA LEU A 4 -10.29 -29.65 38.89
C LEU A 4 -10.81 -28.75 40.05
N HIS A 5 -11.12 -27.49 39.75
CA HIS A 5 -12.36 -26.86 40.24
C HIS A 5 -12.87 -25.83 39.22
N GLU A 6 -14.02 -26.17 38.66
CA GLU A 6 -14.98 -25.36 37.93
C GLU A 6 -15.65 -24.32 38.85
N SER A 7 -15.87 -23.10 38.39
CA SER A 7 -16.90 -22.26 39.00
C SER A 7 -17.59 -21.44 37.92
N VAL A 8 -18.91 -21.64 37.85
CA VAL A 8 -19.86 -21.13 36.89
C VAL A 8 -20.64 -19.96 37.53
N GLN A 9 -20.54 -18.79 36.88
CA GLN A 9 -21.60 -17.74 36.69
C GLN A 9 -22.23 -17.03 37.93
N PRO A 10 -23.14 -16.02 37.77
CA PRO A 10 -23.48 -15.11 36.64
C PRO A 10 -23.72 -13.60 37.01
N GLN A 11 -23.96 -12.79 35.96
CA GLN A 11 -24.91 -11.64 35.79
C GLN A 11 -24.91 -10.37 36.69
N SER A 12 -24.97 -9.21 36.03
CA SER A 12 -25.92 -8.08 36.24
C SER A 12 -25.58 -6.96 35.22
N ALA A 13 -26.35 -6.68 34.16
CA ALA A 13 -27.65 -5.98 34.06
C ALA A 13 -27.62 -4.45 34.37
N ALA A 14 -28.10 -3.68 33.38
CA ALA A 14 -28.51 -2.25 33.41
C ALA A 14 -27.39 -1.19 33.56
N ALA A 15 -27.42 0.02 33.00
CA ALA A 15 -28.54 0.83 32.53
C ALA A 15 -28.09 1.92 31.52
N VAL A 16 -29.06 2.27 30.68
CA VAL A 16 -29.33 3.43 29.82
C VAL A 16 -28.71 4.81 30.15
N SER A 17 -28.40 5.57 29.08
CA SER A 17 -28.85 6.96 28.80
C SER A 17 -28.36 7.37 27.41
N SER A 18 -29.24 7.57 26.41
CA SER A 18 -30.06 8.78 26.14
C SER A 18 -29.17 9.97 25.74
N THR A 19 -28.93 10.19 24.44
CA THR A 19 -29.71 10.98 23.42
C THR A 19 -29.34 12.47 23.36
N GLN A 20 -29.47 13.03 22.15
CA GLN A 20 -29.54 14.46 21.78
C GLN A 20 -28.21 15.11 21.33
N THR A 21 -28.07 15.88 20.25
CA THR A 21 -28.82 16.23 19.01
C THR A 21 -27.88 17.14 18.20
N LYS A 22 -27.95 17.11 16.86
CA LYS A 22 -28.23 18.30 16.01
C LYS A 22 -27.69 18.12 14.58
N GLU A 23 -28.60 17.81 13.68
CA GLU A 23 -28.54 18.16 12.26
C GLU A 23 -28.36 19.68 12.08
N SER A 24 -27.62 20.10 11.07
CA SER A 24 -28.00 21.26 10.26
C SER A 24 -27.38 21.17 8.87
N GLU A 25 -28.31 21.05 7.94
CA GLU A 25 -28.25 21.16 6.50
C GLU A 25 -28.08 22.63 6.04
N SER A 26 -27.68 22.79 4.78
CA SER A 26 -28.10 23.85 3.85
C SER A 26 -27.13 24.99 3.46
N THR A 27 -26.50 24.78 2.30
CA THR A 27 -26.53 25.55 1.03
C THR A 27 -26.72 27.09 0.97
N GLY A 28 -25.63 27.77 0.54
CA GLY A 28 -25.53 28.79 -0.56
C GLY A 28 -25.98 30.25 -0.29
N PRO A 29 -25.77 31.20 -1.25
CA PRO A 29 -24.72 31.38 -2.29
C PRO A 29 -24.16 32.85 -2.34
N GLN A 30 -23.04 33.13 -3.03
CA GLN A 30 -22.67 34.42 -3.68
C GLN A 30 -21.27 34.27 -4.33
N ASP A 31 -21.05 34.40 -5.64
CA ASP A 31 -21.20 35.52 -6.61
C ASP A 31 -19.83 36.13 -6.95
N GLY A 32 -19.46 36.04 -8.23
CA GLY A 32 -18.59 36.98 -8.96
C GLY A 32 -17.07 36.92 -8.80
N GLY A 33 -16.36 36.42 -9.82
CA GLY A 33 -14.98 36.86 -10.13
C GLY A 33 -14.03 35.83 -10.75
N GLU A 34 -14.14 35.58 -12.06
CA GLU A 34 -12.98 35.26 -12.92
C GLU A 34 -12.34 36.61 -13.35
N PRO A 35 -11.02 36.73 -13.54
CA PRO A 35 -10.27 35.86 -14.45
C PRO A 35 -8.85 35.47 -13.98
N ASP A 36 -8.21 34.71 -14.88
CA ASP A 36 -6.78 34.42 -15.02
C ASP A 36 -6.33 32.99 -14.70
N THR A 37 -6.37 32.20 -15.78
CA THR A 37 -5.80 30.88 -15.94
C THR A 37 -4.28 30.99 -15.94
N HIS A 38 -3.69 30.87 -14.75
CA HIS A 38 -2.34 30.34 -14.63
C HIS A 38 -2.47 28.86 -14.26
N PRO A 39 -1.85 27.91 -15.00
CA PRO A 39 -1.62 26.59 -14.45
C PRO A 39 -0.54 26.75 -13.38
N ALA A 40 -0.97 27.19 -12.19
CA ALA A 40 -0.23 26.88 -10.98
C ALA A 40 -0.13 25.37 -10.99
N HIS A 41 1.10 24.87 -11.14
CA HIS A 41 1.45 23.54 -10.71
C HIS A 41 1.15 23.52 -9.22
N ASP A 42 -0.11 23.23 -8.89
CA ASP A 42 -0.54 22.83 -7.58
C ASP A 42 0.32 21.62 -7.27
N VAL A 43 1.37 21.85 -6.50
CA VAL A 43 2.13 20.79 -5.87
C VAL A 43 1.15 20.23 -4.86
N ALA A 44 0.23 19.40 -5.36
CA ALA A 44 -0.75 18.72 -4.56
C ALA A 44 0.05 18.02 -3.48
N SER A 45 -0.06 18.55 -2.27
CA SER A 45 0.45 17.90 -1.07
C SER A 45 -0.01 16.45 -1.18
N PRO A 46 0.89 15.45 -1.17
CA PRO A 46 0.51 14.09 -1.56
C PRO A 46 -0.53 13.64 -0.56
N SER A 47 -1.79 13.64 -0.97
CA SER A 47 -2.86 13.03 -0.21
C SER A 47 -2.36 11.62 0.06
N SER A 48 -2.16 11.31 1.34
CA SER A 48 -1.58 10.06 1.82
C SER A 48 -2.59 8.93 1.64
N ALA A 49 -3.19 8.81 0.45
CA ALA A 49 -4.25 7.88 0.09
C ALA A 49 -3.73 6.78 -0.85
N GLY A 50 -2.41 6.60 -0.93
CA GLY A 50 -1.81 5.50 -1.67
C GLY A 50 -2.05 4.15 -0.98
N PRO A 51 -1.95 3.02 -1.71
CA PRO A 51 -2.09 1.68 -1.14
C PRO A 51 -1.12 1.41 0.01
N TYR A 52 0.05 2.07 0.00
CA TYR A 52 1.11 1.99 1.01
C TYR A 52 1.09 3.11 2.06
N SER A 53 0.03 3.93 2.09
CA SER A 53 -0.13 4.92 3.15
C SER A 53 -0.19 4.24 4.52
N GLY A 54 0.52 4.79 5.48
CA GLY A 54 0.68 4.23 6.82
C GLY A 54 1.82 3.23 6.97
N LEU A 55 2.47 2.80 5.88
CA LEU A 55 3.62 1.87 5.97
C LEU A 55 4.78 2.49 6.77
N ALA A 56 5.03 3.79 6.57
CA ALA A 56 6.12 4.50 7.26
C ALA A 56 5.85 4.71 8.76
N ASP A 57 4.59 4.67 9.19
CA ASP A 57 4.19 4.86 10.58
C ASP A 57 4.29 3.58 11.41
N LEU A 58 4.49 2.42 10.76
CA LEU A 58 4.66 1.15 11.43
C LEU A 58 5.95 1.11 12.26
N PRO A 59 5.91 0.63 13.51
CA PRO A 59 7.12 0.47 14.32
C PRO A 59 8.14 -0.46 13.65
N GLU A 60 7.68 -1.48 12.93
CA GLU A 60 8.55 -2.40 12.18
C GLU A 60 9.31 -1.70 11.05
N TYR A 61 8.66 -0.75 10.35
CA TYR A 61 9.33 0.07 9.34
C TYR A 61 10.42 0.94 9.97
N GLN A 62 10.10 1.60 11.08
CA GLN A 62 11.06 2.46 11.80
C GLN A 62 12.24 1.66 12.37
N MET A 63 11.99 0.46 12.88
CA MET A 63 13.05 -0.47 13.32
C MET A 63 13.92 -0.93 12.14
N LEU A 64 13.32 -1.18 10.98
CA LEU A 64 14.05 -1.57 9.77
C LEU A 64 14.99 -0.45 9.30
N MET A 65 14.52 0.81 9.29
CA MET A 65 15.34 1.97 8.95
C MET A 65 16.52 2.16 9.91
N LYS A 66 16.34 1.88 11.21
CA LYS A 66 17.41 1.96 12.21
C LYS A 66 18.44 0.84 12.04
N ARG A 67 17.98 -0.38 11.76
CA ARG A 67 18.88 -1.54 11.57
C ARG A 67 19.64 -1.48 10.26
N TYR A 68 19.02 -0.94 9.20
CA TYR A 68 19.63 -0.77 7.89
C TYR A 68 19.63 0.70 7.46
N PRO A 69 20.58 1.53 7.95
CA PRO A 69 20.62 2.96 7.64
C PRO A 69 20.79 3.30 6.16
N ARG A 70 21.31 2.36 5.36
CA ARG A 70 21.47 2.52 3.90
C ARG A 70 20.21 2.18 3.11
N LEU A 71 19.21 1.55 3.73
CA LEU A 71 17.98 1.12 3.06
C LEU A 71 17.24 2.26 2.34
N PRO A 72 17.08 3.48 2.90
CA PRO A 72 16.48 4.60 2.18
C PRO A 72 17.19 4.90 0.85
N THR A 73 18.53 4.88 0.85
CA THR A 73 19.34 5.13 -0.35
C THR A 73 19.18 4.01 -1.37
N LEU A 74 19.11 2.74 -0.93
CA LEU A 74 18.85 1.60 -1.81
C LEU A 74 17.47 1.71 -2.47
N LEU A 75 16.43 2.01 -1.70
CA LEU A 75 15.07 2.18 -2.21
C LEU A 75 14.97 3.34 -3.20
N TRP A 76 15.66 4.46 -2.91
CA TRP A 76 15.74 5.58 -3.83
C TRP A 76 16.48 5.22 -5.13
N GLY A 77 17.59 4.48 -5.05
CA GLY A 77 18.31 3.99 -6.23
C GLY A 77 17.46 3.07 -7.11
N ILE A 78 16.65 2.20 -6.50
CA ILE A 78 15.71 1.34 -7.23
C ILE A 78 14.58 2.17 -7.86
N ALA A 79 14.07 3.18 -7.16
CA ALA A 79 13.01 4.04 -7.68
C ALA A 79 13.49 4.86 -8.89
N THR A 80 14.66 5.46 -8.78
CA THR A 80 15.27 6.27 -9.87
C THR A 80 15.71 5.44 -11.06
N ALA A 81 15.89 4.11 -10.92
CA ALA A 81 16.08 3.23 -12.08
C ALA A 81 14.86 3.17 -13.00
N THR A 82 13.68 3.59 -12.53
CA THR A 82 12.51 3.77 -13.39
C THR A 82 12.56 5.05 -14.21
N ASP A 83 13.38 6.03 -13.84
CA ASP A 83 13.45 7.32 -14.52
C ASP A 83 14.10 7.19 -15.91
N PRO A 84 13.76 8.09 -16.85
CA PRO A 84 14.49 8.18 -18.10
C PRO A 84 15.97 8.44 -17.82
N PRO A 85 16.89 7.84 -18.60
CA PRO A 85 18.31 8.09 -18.43
C PRO A 85 18.56 9.60 -18.59
N THR A 86 19.02 10.24 -17.53
CA THR A 86 19.43 11.64 -17.53
C THR A 86 20.53 11.77 -18.58
N GLY A 87 20.27 12.54 -19.64
CA GLY A 87 21.03 12.47 -20.89
C GLY A 87 22.55 12.48 -20.71
N ASP A 88 23.19 11.33 -20.90
CA ASP A 88 24.40 11.28 -21.71
C ASP A 88 23.92 11.45 -23.15
N ASP A 89 24.01 12.69 -23.57
CA ASP A 89 23.83 13.16 -24.91
C ASP A 89 24.52 12.22 -25.91
N GLY A 90 23.74 11.64 -26.81
CA GLY A 90 24.23 11.24 -28.13
C GLY A 90 24.78 12.44 -28.94
N SER A 91 24.82 13.64 -28.36
CA SER A 91 25.40 14.86 -28.93
C SER A 91 26.86 15.03 -28.53
N ASN A 92 27.75 14.24 -29.14
CA ASN A 92 29.08 14.77 -29.45
C ASN A 92 29.10 15.19 -30.94
N PRO A 93 28.88 16.47 -31.29
CA PRO A 93 29.15 16.97 -32.63
C PRO A 93 30.65 17.29 -32.78
N LYS A 94 31.52 16.29 -32.60
CA LYS A 94 32.91 16.35 -33.08
C LYS A 94 33.26 15.04 -33.78
N GLN A 95 32.79 14.96 -35.02
CA GLN A 95 33.30 14.06 -36.03
C GLN A 95 34.79 14.37 -36.28
N PRO A 96 35.75 13.44 -36.09
CA PRO A 96 36.98 13.48 -36.84
C PRO A 96 36.69 12.95 -38.26
N LYS A 97 37.06 13.75 -39.27
CA LYS A 97 36.91 13.46 -40.71
C LYS A 97 37.84 12.30 -41.12
N PHE A 98 37.44 11.05 -40.90
CA PHE A 98 38.07 9.89 -41.51
C PHE A 98 37.01 8.87 -41.94
N PRO A 99 36.96 8.47 -43.23
CA PRO A 99 35.99 7.49 -43.70
C PRO A 99 36.44 6.08 -43.28
N LYS A 100 35.96 5.61 -42.12
CA LYS A 100 36.06 4.20 -41.74
C LYS A 100 34.82 3.47 -42.23
N LEU A 101 35.01 2.75 -43.34
CA LEU A 101 34.08 1.80 -43.91
C LEU A 101 33.97 0.58 -42.99
N ASN A 102 33.20 0.67 -41.92
CA ASN A 102 32.73 -0.48 -41.13
C ASN A 102 31.31 -0.16 -40.64
N ASN A 103 30.31 -0.49 -41.46
CA ASN A 103 28.90 -0.52 -41.05
C ASN A 103 28.67 -1.72 -40.13
N GLY A 104 29.17 -1.64 -38.89
CA GLY A 104 28.60 -2.41 -37.80
C GLY A 104 27.21 -1.85 -37.53
N ILE A 105 26.17 -2.68 -37.63
CA ILE A 105 24.80 -2.35 -37.24
C ILE A 105 24.86 -1.73 -35.84
N LYS A 106 24.73 -0.41 -35.78
CA LYS A 106 24.61 0.33 -34.54
C LYS A 106 23.27 -0.13 -33.99
N LYS A 107 23.30 -1.01 -32.99
CA LYS A 107 22.11 -1.40 -32.25
C LYS A 107 21.50 -0.10 -31.76
N SER A 108 20.45 0.36 -32.45
CA SER A 108 19.65 1.49 -32.01
C SER A 108 19.28 1.17 -30.57
N LYS A 109 19.83 1.93 -29.62
CA LYS A 109 19.44 1.83 -28.22
C LYS A 109 17.99 2.24 -28.22
N GLU A 110 17.11 1.24 -28.22
CA GLU A 110 15.67 1.41 -28.37
C GLU A 110 15.23 2.46 -27.34
N PRO A 111 14.38 3.43 -27.74
CA PRO A 111 14.05 4.58 -26.93
C PRO A 111 13.57 4.17 -25.54
N TRP A 112 13.82 5.02 -24.57
CA TRP A 112 13.33 4.78 -23.21
C TRP A 112 11.79 4.78 -23.21
N THR A 113 11.21 3.83 -22.46
CA THR A 113 9.78 3.69 -22.22
C THR A 113 9.54 3.41 -20.74
N GLN A 114 8.32 3.68 -20.26
CA GLN A 114 7.95 3.36 -18.88
C GLN A 114 8.14 1.87 -18.55
N GLU A 115 7.82 0.98 -19.50
CA GLU A 115 8.04 -0.45 -19.35
C GLU A 115 9.52 -0.77 -19.14
N LYS A 116 10.42 -0.13 -19.92
CA LYS A 116 11.87 -0.28 -19.71
C LYS A 116 12.31 0.24 -18.36
N GLY A 117 11.76 1.37 -17.89
CA GLY A 117 12.02 1.87 -16.54
C GLY A 117 11.66 0.83 -15.48
N VAL A 118 10.49 0.20 -15.59
CA VAL A 118 10.08 -0.89 -14.69
C VAL A 118 11.01 -2.10 -14.80
N GLN A 119 11.39 -2.52 -16.00
CA GLN A 119 12.32 -3.63 -16.21
C GLN A 119 13.70 -3.35 -15.59
N ASN A 120 14.22 -2.13 -15.75
CA ASN A 120 15.46 -1.69 -15.14
C ASN A 120 15.39 -1.72 -13.61
N ALA A 121 14.33 -1.16 -13.02
CA ALA A 121 14.15 -1.20 -11.56
C ALA A 121 14.02 -2.64 -11.04
N VAL A 122 13.33 -3.53 -11.77
CA VAL A 122 13.27 -4.97 -11.44
C VAL A 122 14.66 -5.61 -11.50
N GLN A 123 15.48 -5.26 -12.48
CA GLN A 123 16.85 -5.75 -12.58
C GLN A 123 17.70 -5.27 -11.39
N VAL A 124 17.71 -3.96 -11.11
CA VAL A 124 18.46 -3.39 -9.97
C VAL A 124 18.00 -4.01 -8.63
N LEU A 125 16.69 -4.20 -8.45
CA LEU A 125 16.14 -4.88 -7.29
C LEU A 125 16.65 -6.33 -7.17
N ARG A 126 16.64 -7.09 -8.27
CA ARG A 126 17.13 -8.48 -8.29
C ARG A 126 18.62 -8.56 -7.99
N GLU A 127 19.43 -7.68 -8.58
CA GLU A 127 20.87 -7.62 -8.36
C GLU A 127 21.19 -7.28 -6.90
N THR A 128 20.54 -6.26 -6.34
CA THR A 128 20.71 -5.86 -4.94
C THR A 128 20.32 -7.00 -3.99
N ARG A 129 19.19 -7.67 -4.26
CA ARG A 129 18.68 -8.78 -3.44
C ARG A 129 19.55 -10.05 -3.49
N ASN A 130 20.21 -10.30 -4.62
CA ASN A 130 21.03 -11.50 -4.80
C ASN A 130 22.51 -11.27 -4.48
N SER A 131 22.90 -10.03 -4.18
CA SER A 131 24.26 -9.70 -3.74
C SER A 131 24.49 -10.20 -2.30
N PRO A 132 25.71 -10.60 -1.91
CA PRO A 132 25.99 -10.92 -0.52
C PRO A 132 26.07 -9.66 0.35
N GLY A 133 25.55 -9.73 1.57
CA GLY A 133 25.72 -8.70 2.61
C GLY A 133 24.43 -7.96 2.99
N ASP A 134 24.58 -6.99 3.89
CA ASP A 134 23.47 -6.33 4.59
C ASP A 134 22.47 -5.63 3.66
N ASP A 135 22.92 -5.12 2.50
CA ASP A 135 22.05 -4.47 1.52
C ASP A 135 20.99 -5.44 0.97
N SER A 136 21.36 -6.71 0.79
CA SER A 136 20.45 -7.75 0.31
C SER A 136 19.42 -8.15 1.36
N ASP A 137 19.84 -8.26 2.63
CA ASP A 137 18.96 -8.57 3.74
C ASP A 137 18.01 -7.40 4.01
N ALA A 138 18.49 -6.17 3.95
CA ALA A 138 17.66 -4.96 4.06
C ALA A 138 16.51 -4.95 3.04
N ILE A 139 16.80 -5.28 1.78
CA ILE A 139 15.81 -5.36 0.71
C ILE A 139 14.84 -6.53 0.91
N ARG A 140 15.34 -7.72 1.30
CA ARG A 140 14.48 -8.89 1.57
C ARG A 140 13.48 -8.62 2.69
N GLU A 141 13.96 -8.03 3.78
CA GLU A 141 13.13 -7.70 4.93
C GLU A 141 12.14 -6.57 4.63
N PHE A 142 12.55 -5.56 3.85
CA PHE A 142 11.62 -4.54 3.38
C PHE A 142 10.51 -5.13 2.50
N CYS A 143 10.86 -5.99 1.54
CA CYS A 143 9.86 -6.66 0.70
C CYS A 143 8.88 -7.50 1.53
N GLU A 144 9.39 -8.19 2.55
CA GLU A 144 8.56 -8.98 3.45
C GLU A 144 7.62 -8.11 4.28
N LEU A 145 8.11 -6.99 4.81
CA LEU A 145 7.29 -6.02 5.53
C LEU A 145 6.17 -5.47 4.64
N VAL A 146 6.48 -5.08 3.40
CA VAL A 146 5.49 -4.61 2.43
C VAL A 146 4.44 -5.69 2.13
N ARG A 147 4.86 -6.95 2.00
CA ARG A 147 3.96 -8.09 1.77
C ARG A 147 3.01 -8.27 2.95
N LEU A 148 3.53 -8.32 4.17
CA LEU A 148 2.74 -8.45 5.40
C LEU A 148 1.78 -7.28 5.59
N PHE A 149 2.21 -6.06 5.30
CA PHE A 149 1.37 -4.88 5.35
C PHE A 149 0.16 -4.98 4.41
N LYS A 150 0.37 -5.43 3.17
CA LYS A 150 -0.75 -5.66 2.23
C LYS A 150 -1.71 -6.72 2.74
N THR A 151 -1.20 -7.85 3.21
CA THR A 151 -2.04 -8.94 3.73
C THR A 151 -2.88 -8.47 4.91
N ARG A 152 -2.29 -7.71 5.86
CA ARG A 152 -3.03 -7.15 7.00
C ARG A 152 -4.13 -6.19 6.54
N LYS A 153 -3.83 -5.32 5.57
CA LYS A 153 -4.80 -4.35 5.04
C LYS A 153 -5.95 -5.03 4.30
N GLU A 154 -5.66 -6.10 3.57
CA GLU A 154 -6.68 -6.92 2.90
C GLU A 154 -7.55 -7.67 3.90
N GLU A 155 -6.95 -8.26 4.95
CA GLU A 155 -7.67 -8.91 6.04
C GLU A 155 -8.59 -7.93 6.78
N GLU A 156 -8.10 -6.74 7.11
CA GLU A 156 -8.87 -5.69 7.77
C GLU A 156 -10.04 -5.23 6.90
N ALA A 157 -9.82 -5.05 5.59
CA ALA A 157 -10.87 -4.73 4.64
C ALA A 157 -11.92 -5.85 4.51
N ALA A 158 -11.52 -7.11 4.67
CA ALA A 158 -12.41 -8.26 4.58
C ALA A 158 -13.15 -8.59 5.90
N ALA A 159 -12.58 -8.24 7.05
CA ALA A 159 -13.14 -8.50 8.39
C ALA A 159 -14.62 -8.11 8.57
N PRO A 160 -15.11 -6.93 8.14
CA PRO A 160 -16.53 -6.58 8.28
C PRO A 160 -17.44 -7.50 7.46
N VAL A 161 -16.99 -7.96 6.30
CA VAL A 161 -17.74 -8.88 5.44
C VAL A 161 -17.91 -10.23 6.14
N PHE A 162 -16.83 -10.77 6.72
CA PHE A 162 -16.89 -12.03 7.47
C PHE A 162 -17.79 -11.93 8.70
N ARG A 163 -17.66 -10.85 9.49
CA ARG A 163 -18.52 -10.62 10.67
C ARG A 163 -20.01 -10.56 10.31
N LYS A 164 -20.35 -9.85 9.22
CA LYS A 164 -21.74 -9.74 8.75
C LYS A 164 -22.30 -11.08 8.29
N LYS A 165 -21.53 -11.86 7.53
CA LYS A 165 -21.92 -13.20 7.09
C LYS A 165 -22.15 -14.13 8.27
N PHE A 166 -21.20 -14.17 9.20
CA PHE A 166 -21.30 -14.99 10.41
C PHE A 166 -22.51 -14.63 11.27
N ALA A 167 -22.77 -13.33 11.50
CA ALA A 167 -23.93 -12.89 12.26
C ALA A 167 -25.26 -13.28 11.59
N LYS A 168 -25.32 -13.21 10.24
CA LYS A 168 -26.50 -13.64 9.50
C LYS A 168 -26.72 -15.14 9.61
N GLU A 169 -25.69 -15.94 9.35
CA GLU A 169 -25.75 -17.41 9.46
C GLU A 169 -26.17 -17.85 10.87
N SER A 170 -25.63 -17.19 11.89
CA SER A 170 -26.01 -17.42 13.29
C SER A 170 -27.48 -17.08 13.54
N ALA A 171 -27.98 -15.95 13.04
CA ALA A 171 -29.38 -15.55 13.18
C ALA A 171 -30.34 -16.52 12.46
N ASP A 172 -29.97 -16.98 11.25
CA ASP A 172 -30.76 -17.94 10.47
C ASP A 172 -30.87 -19.29 11.21
N ALA A 173 -29.75 -19.78 11.76
CA ALA A 173 -29.71 -21.02 12.55
C ALA A 173 -30.56 -20.94 13.83
N ILE A 174 -30.47 -19.82 14.56
CA ILE A 174 -31.31 -19.58 15.75
C ILE A 174 -32.79 -19.53 15.36
N GLY A 175 -33.12 -18.83 14.26
CA GLY A 175 -34.49 -18.76 13.75
C GLY A 175 -35.06 -20.13 13.39
N GLU A 176 -34.26 -21.03 12.83
CA GLU A 176 -34.67 -22.41 12.53
C GLU A 176 -34.95 -23.22 13.80
N LEU A 177 -34.08 -23.12 14.80
CA LEU A 177 -34.27 -23.78 16.10
C LEU A 177 -35.59 -23.36 16.75
N LEU A 178 -35.88 -22.05 16.79
CA LEU A 178 -37.10 -21.50 17.37
C LEU A 178 -38.37 -21.94 16.61
N ARG A 179 -38.30 -22.06 15.28
CA ARG A 179 -39.43 -22.59 14.49
C ARG A 179 -39.69 -24.06 14.83
N ASN A 180 -38.64 -24.87 14.89
CA ASN A 180 -38.76 -26.29 15.19
C ASN A 180 -39.26 -26.56 16.61
N GLU A 181 -38.84 -25.75 17.59
CA GLU A 181 -39.39 -25.74 18.95
C GLU A 181 -40.91 -25.54 18.93
N LYS A 182 -41.36 -24.46 18.28
CA LYS A 182 -42.77 -24.08 18.27
C LYS A 182 -43.65 -25.10 17.55
N SER A 183 -43.13 -25.75 16.51
CA SER A 183 -43.84 -26.82 15.79
C SER A 183 -43.95 -28.13 16.56
N LYS A 184 -43.09 -28.39 17.56
CA LYS A 184 -43.15 -29.60 18.41
C LYS A 184 -44.00 -29.43 19.67
N ALA A 185 -44.28 -28.19 20.05
CA ALA A 185 -45.10 -27.86 21.22
C ALA A 185 -46.61 -27.84 20.94
N LEU A 186 -47.03 -28.12 19.69
CA LEU A 186 -48.41 -28.28 19.23
C LEU A 186 -48.69 -29.74 18.91
#